data_AF-A0A9D9M108-F1
#
_entry.id   AF-A0A9D9M108-F1
#
_cell.length_a   1.000
_cell.length_b   1.000
_cell.length_c   1.000
_cell.angle_alpha   90.00
_cell.angle_beta   90.00
_cell.angle_gamma   90.00
#
_symmetry.space_group_name_H-M   'P 1'
#
loop_
_entity.id
_entity.type
_entity.pdbx_description
1 polymer ?
#
loop_
_entity_poly.entity_id
_entity_poly.type
_entity_poly.pdbx_seq_one_letter_code
_entity_poly.pdbx_strand_id
1 'polypeptide(L)'
;MLFTLLLFPLLFFILTDGINWAGTDGSVSISKKTIYFHAFCGLMIAVIYCSIDWFFVSPVRFAEYSFCEEFVRILIFQILMPVGICAVLYFLPVKESFDYKFKNFALLMFGFYAVFLPYYIYTRTNPVPAFLSFAKPVIILGFIIALHYVLKGIAGGFAKKKAGIIVLFFFILFVLLVLPPVIETLWFLSFSPWIVYPVIAVYFAVCLLLIPFLSVKLNG
;
A
#
# COMPACT_ATOMS: atom_id res chain seq x y z
N MET A 1 11.14 -14.20 9.64
CA MET A 1 12.12 -13.74 8.64
C MET A 1 11.79 -14.26 7.24
N LEU A 2 11.92 -15.57 6.99
CA LEU A 2 11.55 -16.19 5.70
C LEU A 2 10.10 -15.93 5.31
N PHE A 3 9.16 -15.93 6.26
CA PHE A 3 7.74 -15.73 5.97
C PHE A 3 7.44 -14.34 5.37
N THR A 4 7.89 -13.23 5.97
CA THR A 4 7.67 -11.89 5.43
C THR A 4 8.45 -11.63 4.13
N LEU A 5 9.65 -12.21 4.01
CA LEU A 5 10.51 -12.09 2.82
C LEU A 5 10.06 -12.97 1.65
N LEU A 6 9.33 -14.08 1.88
CA LEU A 6 8.82 -14.96 0.83
C LEU A 6 7.35 -14.72 0.53
N LEU A 7 6.51 -14.57 1.56
CA LEU A 7 5.07 -14.46 1.37
C LEU A 7 4.69 -13.16 0.67
N PHE A 8 5.34 -12.04 0.98
CA PHE A 8 4.99 -10.77 0.34
C PHE A 8 5.36 -10.77 -1.16
N PRO A 9 6.56 -11.22 -1.57
CA PRO A 9 6.88 -11.41 -3.00
C PRO A 9 6.06 -12.51 -3.68
N LEU A 10 5.71 -13.58 -2.97
CA LEU A 10 4.93 -14.69 -3.53
C LEU A 10 3.45 -14.32 -3.69
N LEU A 11 2.87 -13.60 -2.72
CA LEU A 11 1.55 -12.98 -2.86
C LEU A 11 1.56 -11.92 -3.95
N PHE A 12 2.62 -11.12 -4.07
CA PHE A 12 2.79 -10.23 -5.21
C PHE A 12 2.76 -11.01 -6.52
N PHE A 13 3.53 -12.09 -6.66
CA PHE A 13 3.57 -12.88 -7.89
C PHE A 13 2.20 -13.47 -8.26
N ILE A 14 1.53 -14.11 -7.29
CA ILE A 14 0.19 -14.68 -7.46
C ILE A 14 -0.82 -13.60 -7.83
N LEU A 15 -0.77 -12.45 -7.16
CA LEU A 15 -1.70 -11.35 -7.41
C LEU A 15 -1.34 -10.59 -8.70
N THR A 16 -0.08 -10.56 -9.14
CA THR A 16 0.28 -9.98 -10.43
C THR A 16 -0.18 -10.81 -11.61
N ASP A 17 -0.19 -12.13 -11.46
CA ASP A 17 -0.70 -13.04 -12.48
C ASP A 17 -2.26 -13.12 -12.45
N GLY A 18 -2.88 -12.92 -11.29
CA GLY A 18 -4.35 -12.99 -11.12
C GLY A 18 -5.10 -11.66 -11.27
N ILE A 19 -4.47 -10.53 -10.99
CA ILE A 19 -5.07 -9.19 -11.17
C ILE A 19 -4.93 -8.80 -12.63
N ASN A 20 -6.05 -8.50 -13.29
CA ASN A 20 -6.04 -7.87 -14.60
C ASN A 20 -5.50 -6.43 -14.48
N TRP A 21 -4.17 -6.30 -14.43
CA TRP A 21 -3.47 -5.03 -14.57
C TRP A 21 -3.68 -4.43 -15.96
N ALA A 22 -4.01 -5.27 -16.94
CA ALA A 22 -4.53 -4.87 -18.22
C ALA A 22 -5.96 -4.34 -18.04
N GLY A 23 -6.18 -3.08 -18.41
CA GLY A 23 -7.51 -2.51 -18.43
C GLY A 23 -8.45 -3.33 -19.31
N THR A 24 -9.70 -3.48 -18.86
CA THR A 24 -10.84 -3.99 -19.64
C THR A 24 -11.12 -3.20 -20.92
N ASP A 25 -10.46 -2.05 -21.11
CA ASP A 25 -10.86 -1.04 -22.09
C ASP A 25 -9.88 -0.94 -23.28
N GLY A 26 -9.08 -1.97 -23.56
CA GLY A 26 -8.16 -1.98 -24.71
C GLY A 26 -7.01 -0.95 -24.64
N SER A 27 -6.87 -0.20 -23.54
CA SER A 27 -5.83 0.81 -23.36
C SER A 27 -4.62 0.25 -22.61
N VAL A 28 -3.61 -0.12 -23.40
CA VAL A 28 -2.23 -0.47 -23.02
C VAL A 28 -2.14 -1.72 -22.13
N SER A 29 -1.90 -2.88 -22.75
CA SER A 29 -1.44 -4.06 -22.02
C SER A 29 -0.08 -3.75 -21.40
N ILE A 30 0.00 -3.82 -20.07
CA ILE A 30 1.27 -3.63 -19.37
C ILE A 30 2.12 -4.87 -19.66
N SER A 31 3.23 -4.69 -20.38
CA SER A 31 4.18 -5.78 -20.62
C SER A 31 4.72 -6.30 -19.30
N LYS A 32 4.92 -7.63 -19.19
CA LYS A 32 5.56 -8.25 -18.02
C LYS A 32 6.89 -7.56 -17.66
N LYS A 33 7.66 -7.13 -18.68
CA LYS A 33 8.91 -6.37 -18.48
C LYS A 33 8.68 -5.06 -17.72
N THR A 34 7.61 -4.34 -18.05
CA THR A 34 7.22 -3.09 -17.39
C THR A 34 6.83 -3.34 -15.94
N ILE A 35 6.12 -4.44 -15.66
CA ILE A 35 5.74 -4.81 -14.29
C ILE A 35 6.98 -5.03 -13.42
N TYR A 36 7.89 -5.89 -13.89
CA TYR A 36 9.12 -6.18 -13.15
C TYR A 36 10.02 -4.95 -13.01
N PHE A 37 10.10 -4.10 -14.03
CA PHE A 37 10.88 -2.87 -13.96
C PHE A 37 10.40 -1.92 -12.87
N HIS A 38 9.09 -1.65 -12.78
CA HIS A 38 8.54 -0.75 -11.77
C HIS A 38 8.65 -1.33 -10.36
N ALA A 39 8.38 -2.64 -10.21
CA ALA A 39 8.59 -3.32 -8.93
C ALA A 39 10.06 -3.26 -8.50
N PHE A 40 11.01 -3.48 -9.42
CA PHE A 40 12.44 -3.36 -9.13
C PHE A 40 12.84 -1.93 -8.75
N CYS A 41 12.32 -0.90 -9.45
CA CYS A 41 12.55 0.49 -9.08
C CYS A 41 12.07 0.79 -7.66
N GLY A 42 10.87 0.32 -7.30
CA GLY A 42 10.33 0.45 -5.95
C GLY A 42 11.23 -0.21 -4.90
N LEU A 43 11.72 -1.41 -5.21
CA LEU A 43 12.68 -2.15 -4.38
C LEU A 43 13.95 -1.34 -4.13
N MET A 44 14.56 -0.79 -5.18
CA MET A 44 15.77 0.05 -5.07
C MET A 44 15.53 1.30 -4.24
N ILE A 45 14.39 1.98 -4.43
CA ILE A 45 14.01 3.15 -3.63
C ILE A 45 13.92 2.77 -2.15
N ALA A 46 13.30 1.63 -1.83
CA ALA A 46 13.22 1.16 -0.44
C ALA A 46 14.58 0.80 0.14
N VAL A 47 15.49 0.18 -0.62
CA VAL A 47 16.86 -0.11 -0.15
C VAL A 47 17.59 1.18 0.21
N ILE A 48 17.52 2.20 -0.64
CA ILE A 48 18.14 3.51 -0.38
C ILE A 48 17.51 4.13 0.87
N TYR A 49 16.18 4.18 0.94
CA TYR A 49 15.45 4.73 2.08
C TYR A 49 15.83 4.02 3.39
N CYS A 50 15.80 2.69 3.42
CA CYS A 50 16.13 1.92 4.62
C CYS A 50 17.60 2.08 5.02
N SER A 51 18.51 2.23 4.05
CA SER A 51 19.92 2.52 4.33
C SER A 51 20.07 3.87 5.01
N ILE A 52 19.39 4.91 4.50
CA ILE A 52 19.40 6.24 5.10
C ILE A 52 18.77 6.19 6.51
N ASP A 53 17.61 5.56 6.68
CA ASP A 53 16.97 5.42 7.99
C ASP A 53 17.90 4.71 8.99
N TRP A 54 18.60 3.65 8.57
CA TRP A 54 19.56 2.94 9.41
C TRP A 54 20.74 3.81 9.88
N PHE A 55 21.27 4.68 9.01
CA PHE A 55 22.38 5.58 9.37
C PHE A 55 21.97 6.76 10.24
N PHE A 56 20.74 7.27 10.08
CA PHE A 56 20.35 8.57 10.66
C PHE A 56 19.27 8.49 11.74
N VAL A 57 18.50 7.39 11.83
CA VAL A 57 17.28 7.34 12.63
C VAL A 57 17.17 6.01 13.36
N SER A 58 17.45 6.02 14.66
CA SER A 58 17.04 4.90 15.52
C SER A 58 16.51 5.38 16.87
N PRO A 59 15.25 5.83 16.95
CA PRO A 59 14.53 5.80 18.21
C PRO A 59 13.96 4.39 18.41
N VAL A 60 14.48 3.71 19.42
CA VAL A 60 13.85 2.52 20.02
C VAL A 60 12.42 2.89 20.41
N ARG A 61 11.48 1.98 20.19
CA ARG A 61 10.07 2.18 20.52
C ARG A 61 9.92 2.29 22.05
N PHE A 62 9.85 3.50 22.59
CA PHE A 62 9.50 3.71 23.99
C PHE A 62 8.00 3.44 24.17
N ALA A 63 7.67 2.53 25.08
CA ALA A 63 6.30 2.11 25.34
C ALA A 63 5.52 3.23 26.05
N GLU A 64 4.20 3.30 25.80
CA GLU A 64 3.21 4.24 26.34
C GLU A 64 2.94 5.50 25.49
N TYR A 65 2.32 5.32 24.32
CA TYR A 65 1.72 6.41 23.55
C TYR A 65 0.19 6.36 23.62
N SER A 66 -0.43 7.54 23.60
CA SER A 66 -1.87 7.68 23.42
C SER A 66 -2.32 7.22 22.03
N PHE A 67 -3.63 6.95 21.84
CA PHE A 67 -4.17 6.58 20.51
C PHE A 67 -3.73 7.55 19.41
N CYS A 68 -3.80 8.86 19.69
CA CYS A 68 -3.49 9.89 18.71
C CYS A 68 -2.02 9.86 18.30
N GLU A 69 -1.10 9.77 19.26
CA GLU A 69 0.34 9.75 18.99
C GLU A 69 0.75 8.51 18.19
N GLU A 70 0.23 7.34 18.57
CA GLU A 70 0.51 6.09 17.87
C GLU A 70 -0.07 6.11 16.46
N PHE A 71 -1.31 6.57 16.29
CA PHE A 71 -1.97 6.74 15.01
C PHE A 71 -1.18 7.69 14.09
N VAL A 72 -0.84 8.88 14.58
CA VAL A 72 -0.10 9.88 13.79
C VAL A 72 1.27 9.34 13.39
N ARG A 73 1.96 8.64 14.30
CA ARG A 73 3.26 8.05 13.99
C ARG A 73 3.16 6.98 12.90
N ILE A 74 2.18 6.07 12.99
CA ILE A 74 1.96 5.03 11.99
C ILE A 74 1.57 5.66 10.65
N LEU A 75 0.60 6.57 10.66
CA LEU A 75 0.11 7.26 9.46
C LEU A 75 1.25 7.98 8.74
N ILE A 76 2.06 8.77 9.45
CA ILE A 76 3.13 9.57 8.84
C ILE A 76 4.26 8.66 8.36
N PHE A 77 4.87 7.88 9.25
CA PHE A 77 6.13 7.20 8.94
C PHE A 77 5.97 5.90 8.18
N GLN A 78 4.80 5.25 8.26
CA GLN A 78 4.60 3.95 7.62
C GLN A 78 3.70 3.99 6.39
N ILE A 79 2.86 5.03 6.25
CA ILE A 79 1.96 5.19 5.11
C ILE A 79 2.34 6.43 4.27
N LEU A 80 2.16 7.63 4.82
CA LEU A 80 2.29 8.88 4.06
C LEU A 80 3.72 9.13 3.56
N MET A 81 4.73 8.88 4.38
CA MET A 81 6.13 9.08 3.98
C MET A 81 6.56 8.09 2.89
N PRO A 82 6.35 6.77 3.01
CA PRO A 82 6.55 5.83 1.90
C PRO A 82 5.81 6.20 0.62
N VAL A 83 4.52 6.50 0.71
CA VAL A 83 3.69 6.90 -0.43
C VAL A 83 4.21 8.18 -1.06
N GLY A 84 4.54 9.18 -0.25
CA GLY A 84 5.06 10.48 -0.68
C GLY A 84 6.41 10.37 -1.38
N ILE A 85 7.36 9.60 -0.81
CA ILE A 85 8.67 9.37 -1.41
C ILE A 85 8.52 8.66 -2.76
N CYS A 86 7.74 7.59 -2.80
CA CYS A 86 7.45 6.88 -4.04
C CYS A 86 6.77 7.81 -5.07
N ALA A 87 5.81 8.63 -4.65
CA ALA A 87 5.09 9.53 -5.52
C ALA A 87 6.02 10.61 -6.09
N VAL A 88 6.84 11.25 -5.26
CA VAL A 88 7.81 12.27 -5.69
C VAL A 88 8.83 11.68 -6.67
N LEU A 89 9.45 10.55 -6.31
CA LEU A 89 10.49 9.91 -7.13
C LEU A 89 9.95 9.30 -8.43
N TYR A 90 8.64 9.06 -8.53
CA TYR A 90 8.04 8.47 -9.73
C TYR A 90 7.31 9.51 -10.58
N PHE A 91 6.48 10.37 -9.99
CA PHE A 91 5.67 11.32 -10.74
C PHE A 91 6.46 12.51 -11.28
N LEU A 92 7.56 12.93 -10.62
CA LEU A 92 8.37 14.05 -11.10
C LEU A 92 9.24 13.71 -12.34
N PRO A 93 10.03 12.61 -12.36
CA PRO A 93 10.93 12.35 -13.48
C PRO A 93 10.23 11.70 -14.69
N VAL A 94 9.18 10.90 -14.46
CA VAL A 94 8.48 10.21 -15.54
C VAL A 94 7.64 11.23 -16.33
N LYS A 95 7.83 11.33 -17.64
CA LYS A 95 7.08 12.27 -18.50
C LYS A 95 5.82 11.69 -19.14
N GLU A 96 5.50 10.44 -18.82
CA GLU A 96 4.33 9.72 -19.31
C GLU A 96 3.00 10.33 -18.83
N SER A 97 1.91 9.92 -19.49
CA SER A 97 0.55 10.32 -19.12
C SER A 97 0.21 9.97 -17.67
N PHE A 98 -0.68 10.75 -17.05
CA PHE A 98 -1.15 10.48 -15.68
C PHE A 98 -1.79 9.10 -15.54
N ASP A 99 -2.51 8.62 -16.56
CA ASP A 99 -3.08 7.27 -16.58
C ASP A 99 -1.98 6.19 -16.49
N TYR A 100 -0.90 6.34 -17.26
CA TYR A 100 0.26 5.44 -17.18
C TYR A 100 0.91 5.48 -15.79
N LYS A 101 1.08 6.67 -15.21
CA LYS A 101 1.67 6.82 -13.87
C LYS A 101 0.80 6.14 -12.81
N PHE A 102 -0.50 6.40 -12.80
CA PHE A 102 -1.43 5.80 -11.84
C PHE A 102 -1.51 4.27 -11.94
N LYS A 103 -1.48 3.72 -13.16
CA LYS A 103 -1.47 2.26 -13.39
C LYS A 103 -0.25 1.58 -12.76
N ASN A 104 0.94 2.15 -12.94
CA ASN A 104 2.20 1.56 -12.50
C ASN A 104 2.62 1.96 -11.07
N PHE A 105 2.01 2.99 -10.48
CA PHE A 105 2.36 3.45 -9.14
C PHE A 105 2.17 2.36 -8.07
N ALA A 106 1.11 1.55 -8.17
CA ALA A 106 0.91 0.45 -7.23
C ALA A 106 2.03 -0.62 -7.33
N LEU A 107 2.55 -0.88 -8.53
CA LEU A 107 3.68 -1.82 -8.73
C LEU A 107 4.97 -1.30 -8.09
N LEU A 108 5.20 0.01 -8.17
CA LEU A 108 6.29 0.67 -7.46
C LEU A 108 6.12 0.54 -5.93
N MET A 109 4.92 0.84 -5.42
CA MET A 109 4.61 0.70 -3.98
C MET A 109 4.79 -0.74 -3.49
N PHE A 110 4.42 -1.73 -4.32
CA PHE A 110 4.67 -3.14 -4.05
C PHE A 110 6.14 -3.44 -3.85
N GLY A 111 6.98 -3.03 -4.80
CA GLY A 111 8.44 -3.20 -4.70
C GLY A 111 9.02 -2.53 -3.46
N PHE A 112 8.54 -1.32 -3.16
CA PHE A 112 8.98 -0.56 -2.00
C PHE A 112 8.65 -1.27 -0.68
N TYR A 113 7.37 -1.62 -0.48
CA TYR A 113 6.93 -2.27 0.76
C TYR A 113 7.49 -3.68 0.94
N ALA A 114 7.91 -4.37 -0.14
CA ALA A 114 8.57 -5.66 -0.04
C ALA A 114 9.89 -5.62 0.76
N VAL A 115 10.58 -4.47 0.76
CA VAL A 115 11.82 -4.27 1.53
C VAL A 115 11.57 -3.44 2.79
N PHE A 116 10.83 -2.34 2.65
CA PHE A 116 10.58 -1.42 3.76
C PHE A 116 9.84 -2.10 4.92
N LEU A 117 8.83 -2.92 4.64
CA LEU A 117 8.00 -3.51 5.69
C LEU A 117 8.79 -4.48 6.58
N PRO A 118 9.53 -5.47 6.03
CA PRO A 118 10.43 -6.30 6.84
C PRO A 118 11.44 -5.47 7.63
N TYR A 119 12.15 -4.53 6.98
CA TYR A 119 13.13 -3.67 7.63
C TYR A 119 12.52 -2.94 8.85
N TYR A 120 11.36 -2.31 8.67
CA TYR A 120 10.68 -1.56 9.72
C TYR A 120 10.29 -2.44 10.92
N ILE A 121 9.77 -3.63 10.65
CA ILE A 121 9.35 -4.56 11.71
C ILE A 121 10.56 -5.01 12.54
N TYR A 122 11.67 -5.41 11.90
CA TYR A 122 12.80 -5.96 12.65
C TYR A 122 13.63 -4.90 13.38
N THR A 123 13.78 -3.72 12.81
CA THR A 123 14.58 -2.65 13.44
C THR A 123 13.86 -2.00 14.62
N ARG A 124 12.52 -2.00 14.64
CA ARG A 124 11.73 -1.24 15.63
C ARG A 124 10.92 -2.10 16.60
N THR A 125 10.93 -3.42 16.47
CA THR A 125 10.28 -4.32 17.44
C THR A 125 11.13 -5.54 17.79
N ASN A 126 11.40 -5.71 19.09
CA ASN A 126 12.03 -6.90 19.64
C ASN A 126 11.42 -7.21 21.04
N PRO A 127 10.77 -8.38 21.24
CA PRO A 127 10.51 -9.44 20.26
C PRO A 127 9.51 -9.02 19.18
N VAL A 128 9.52 -9.69 18.02
CA VAL A 128 8.60 -9.40 16.92
C VAL A 128 7.24 -10.10 17.16
N PRO A 129 6.15 -9.36 17.41
CA PRO A 129 4.83 -9.97 17.61
C PRO A 129 4.27 -10.58 16.30
N ALA A 130 3.46 -11.64 16.46
CA ALA A 130 2.84 -12.35 15.34
C ALA A 130 1.98 -11.43 14.46
N PHE A 131 1.27 -10.46 15.04
CA PHE A 131 0.51 -9.46 14.29
C PHE A 131 1.38 -8.74 13.24
N LEU A 132 2.58 -8.29 13.61
CA LEU A 132 3.47 -7.59 12.67
C LEU A 132 4.00 -8.53 11.59
N SER A 133 4.14 -9.81 11.88
CA SER A 133 4.64 -10.80 10.91
C SER A 133 3.57 -11.29 9.92
N PHE A 134 2.29 -11.31 10.31
CA PHE A 134 1.21 -11.93 9.52
C PHE A 134 0.11 -10.92 9.13
N ALA A 135 -0.45 -10.20 10.09
CA ALA A 135 -1.56 -9.28 9.83
C ALA A 135 -1.11 -8.03 9.07
N LYS A 136 0.01 -7.43 9.48
CA LYS A 136 0.49 -6.19 8.87
C LYS A 136 0.80 -6.32 7.37
N PRO A 137 1.49 -7.38 6.89
CA PRO A 137 1.64 -7.62 5.45
C PRO A 137 0.31 -7.70 4.70
N VAL A 138 -0.72 -8.34 5.28
CA VAL A 138 -2.06 -8.44 4.67
C VAL A 138 -2.73 -7.06 4.58
N ILE A 139 -2.61 -6.24 5.63
CA ILE A 139 -3.14 -4.88 5.65
C ILE A 139 -2.48 -4.03 4.56
N ILE A 140 -1.15 -4.04 4.47
CA ILE A 140 -0.39 -3.28 3.47
C ILE A 140 -0.66 -3.81 2.06
N LEU A 141 -0.79 -5.13 1.90
CA LEU A 141 -1.16 -5.72 0.62
C LEU A 141 -2.53 -5.24 0.14
N GLY A 142 -3.54 -5.31 1.02
CA GLY A 142 -4.87 -4.78 0.73
C GLY A 142 -4.83 -3.30 0.36
N PHE A 143 -4.04 -2.51 1.10
CA PHE A 143 -3.81 -1.09 0.81
C PHE A 143 -3.32 -0.86 -0.62
N ILE A 144 -2.27 -1.56 -1.05
CA ILE A 144 -1.66 -1.36 -2.37
C ILE A 144 -2.61 -1.81 -3.50
N ILE A 145 -3.33 -2.92 -3.31
CA ILE A 145 -4.33 -3.40 -4.28
C ILE A 145 -5.43 -2.35 -4.44
N ALA A 146 -6.04 -1.93 -3.32
CA ALA A 146 -7.09 -0.93 -3.34
C ALA A 146 -6.61 0.40 -3.95
N LEU A 147 -5.38 0.82 -3.65
CA LEU A 147 -4.77 2.02 -4.19
C LEU A 147 -4.70 1.99 -5.72
N HIS A 148 -4.34 0.86 -6.33
CA HIS A 148 -4.35 0.72 -7.79
C HIS A 148 -5.72 1.05 -8.39
N TYR A 149 -6.78 0.43 -7.86
CA TYR A 149 -8.14 0.59 -8.38
C TYR A 149 -8.75 1.95 -8.07
N VAL A 150 -8.41 2.55 -6.93
CA VAL A 150 -8.82 3.91 -6.57
C VAL A 150 -8.18 4.92 -7.50
N LEU A 151 -6.88 4.82 -7.77
CA LEU A 151 -6.19 5.72 -8.70
C LEU A 151 -6.72 5.56 -10.13
N LYS A 152 -7.01 4.33 -10.56
CA LYS A 152 -7.71 4.07 -11.83
C LYS A 152 -9.11 4.69 -11.85
N GLY A 153 -9.83 4.61 -10.72
CA GLY A 153 -11.11 5.29 -10.46
C GLY A 153 -11.04 6.79 -10.70
N ILE A 154 -10.06 7.44 -10.07
CA ILE A 154 -9.80 8.88 -10.20
C ILE A 154 -9.47 9.25 -11.65
N ALA A 155 -8.55 8.51 -12.28
CA ALA A 155 -8.14 8.76 -13.66
C ALA A 155 -9.32 8.63 -14.64
N GLY A 156 -10.13 7.57 -14.51
CA GLY A 156 -11.35 7.38 -15.31
C GLY A 156 -12.39 8.47 -15.08
N GLY A 157 -12.56 8.91 -13.83
CA GLY A 157 -13.42 10.03 -13.47
C GLY A 157 -13.02 11.35 -14.15
N PHE A 158 -11.71 11.66 -14.19
CA PHE A 158 -11.18 12.82 -14.92
C PHE A 158 -11.39 12.70 -16.42
N ALA A 159 -11.10 11.54 -17.01
CA ALA A 159 -11.29 11.29 -18.44
C ALA A 159 -12.76 11.47 -18.87
N LYS A 160 -13.71 11.00 -18.05
CA LYS A 160 -15.16 11.11 -18.30
C LYS A 160 -15.77 12.43 -17.78
N LYS A 161 -14.98 13.33 -17.18
CA LYS A 161 -15.43 14.58 -16.52
C LYS A 161 -16.57 14.38 -15.51
N LYS A 162 -16.59 13.24 -14.80
CA LYS A 162 -17.64 12.88 -13.84
C LYS A 162 -17.22 13.27 -12.41
N ALA A 163 -17.53 14.50 -12.01
CA ALA A 163 -17.16 15.06 -10.71
C ALA A 163 -17.56 14.16 -9.51
N GLY A 164 -18.77 13.58 -9.53
CA GLY A 164 -19.23 12.69 -8.45
C GLY A 164 -18.37 11.43 -8.28
N ILE A 165 -17.87 10.85 -9.38
CA ILE A 165 -16.97 9.69 -9.33
C ILE A 165 -15.61 10.09 -8.76
N ILE A 166 -15.09 11.25 -9.18
CA ILE A 166 -13.83 11.79 -8.67
C ILE A 166 -13.91 11.98 -7.16
N VAL A 167 -14.96 12.65 -6.66
CA VAL A 167 -15.17 12.88 -5.23
C VAL A 167 -15.28 11.57 -4.45
N LEU A 168 -16.02 10.59 -4.98
CA LEU A 168 -16.15 9.28 -4.35
C LEU A 168 -14.79 8.58 -4.20
N PHE A 169 -13.98 8.54 -5.27
CA PHE A 169 -12.67 7.88 -5.19
C PHE A 169 -11.66 8.64 -4.33
N PHE A 170 -11.72 9.97 -4.26
CA PHE A 170 -10.93 10.73 -3.29
C PHE A 170 -11.35 10.43 -1.84
N PHE A 171 -12.64 10.29 -1.57
CA PHE A 171 -13.12 9.87 -0.26
C PHE A 171 -12.64 8.45 0.08
N ILE A 172 -12.74 7.50 -0.86
CA ILE A 172 -12.21 6.14 -0.68
C ILE A 172 -10.70 6.18 -0.43
N LEU A 173 -9.94 7.02 -1.16
CA LEU A 173 -8.50 7.19 -0.96
C LEU A 173 -8.19 7.67 0.47
N PHE A 174 -8.94 8.66 0.96
CA PHE A 174 -8.78 9.16 2.32
C PHE A 174 -9.03 8.06 3.36
N VAL A 175 -10.14 7.32 3.24
CA VAL A 175 -10.44 6.19 4.14
C VAL A 175 -9.34 5.13 4.05
N LEU A 176 -8.86 4.83 2.85
CA LEU A 176 -7.81 3.85 2.60
C LEU A 176 -6.46 4.23 3.24
N LEU A 177 -6.14 5.52 3.35
CA LEU A 177 -4.94 6.01 4.03
C LEU A 177 -5.07 5.96 5.57
N VAL A 178 -6.29 6.17 6.09
CA VAL A 178 -6.56 6.27 7.53
C VAL A 178 -6.81 4.91 8.19
N LEU A 179 -7.45 3.97 7.50
CA LEU A 179 -7.85 2.70 8.10
C LEU A 179 -6.68 1.81 8.54
N PRO A 180 -5.60 1.62 7.73
CA PRO A 180 -4.46 0.81 8.13
C PRO A 180 -3.81 1.30 9.44
N PRO A 181 -3.51 2.61 9.62
CA PRO A 181 -3.04 3.12 10.89
C PRO A 181 -4.00 2.93 12.06
N VAL A 182 -5.32 3.07 11.85
CA VAL A 182 -6.31 2.82 12.91
C VAL A 182 -6.27 1.36 13.37
N ILE A 183 -6.29 0.41 12.44
CA ILE A 183 -6.25 -1.04 12.75
C ILE A 183 -4.97 -1.38 13.52
N GLU A 184 -3.83 -0.87 13.07
CA GLU A 184 -2.54 -1.10 13.72
C GLU A 184 -2.47 -0.42 15.11
N THR A 185 -3.04 0.77 15.28
CA THR A 185 -3.12 1.45 16.58
C THR A 185 -3.98 0.68 17.57
N LEU A 186 -5.14 0.14 17.14
CA LEU A 186 -6.00 -0.68 17.99
C LEU A 186 -5.24 -1.91 18.53
N TRP A 187 -4.46 -2.56 17.68
CA TRP A 187 -3.60 -3.66 18.11
C TRP A 187 -2.59 -3.23 19.19
N PHE A 188 -1.92 -2.09 18.99
CA PHE A 188 -0.92 -1.62 19.94
C PHE A 188 -1.47 -1.13 21.27
N LEU A 189 -2.73 -0.68 21.28
CA LEU A 189 -3.47 -0.40 22.52
C LEU A 189 -4.06 -1.65 23.18
N SER A 190 -3.60 -2.84 22.77
CA SER A 190 -4.00 -4.13 23.35
C SER A 190 -5.50 -4.41 23.25
N PHE A 191 -6.17 -3.92 22.19
CA PHE A 191 -7.54 -4.34 21.91
C PHE A 191 -7.60 -5.86 21.67
N SER A 192 -8.74 -6.45 22.01
CA SER A 192 -8.96 -7.89 21.88
C SER A 192 -8.64 -8.39 20.46
N PRO A 193 -7.82 -9.45 20.32
CA PRO A 193 -7.56 -10.07 19.02
C PRO A 193 -8.84 -10.50 18.29
N TRP A 194 -9.89 -10.86 19.05
CA TRP A 194 -11.21 -11.21 18.54
C TRP A 194 -11.95 -10.05 17.85
N ILE A 195 -11.50 -8.82 18.05
CA ILE A 195 -12.02 -7.63 17.37
C ILE A 195 -11.09 -7.27 16.20
N VAL A 196 -9.78 -7.25 16.44
CA VAL A 196 -8.80 -6.77 15.46
C VAL A 196 -8.71 -7.67 14.22
N TYR A 197 -8.64 -8.99 14.39
CA TYR A 197 -8.49 -9.91 13.25
C TYR A 197 -9.71 -9.93 12.30
N PRO A 198 -10.97 -9.94 12.79
CA PRO A 198 -12.14 -9.79 11.91
C PRO A 198 -12.13 -8.46 11.15
N VAL A 199 -11.74 -7.35 11.79
CA VAL A 199 -11.64 -6.05 11.10
C VAL A 199 -10.61 -6.11 9.97
N ILE A 200 -9.46 -6.75 10.17
CA ILE A 200 -8.46 -6.97 9.10
C ILE A 200 -9.04 -7.80 7.96
N ALA A 201 -9.75 -8.89 8.27
CA ALA A 201 -10.35 -9.76 7.27
C ALA A 201 -11.39 -9.00 6.42
N VAL A 202 -12.27 -8.23 7.06
CA VAL A 202 -13.25 -7.38 6.37
C VAL A 202 -12.56 -6.32 5.52
N TYR A 203 -11.57 -5.63 6.07
CA TYR A 203 -10.79 -4.63 5.33
C TYR A 203 -10.12 -5.23 4.08
N PHE A 204 -9.47 -6.39 4.23
CA PHE A 204 -8.81 -7.07 3.13
C PHE A 204 -9.81 -7.52 2.06
N ALA A 205 -10.97 -8.06 2.47
CA ALA A 205 -12.04 -8.42 1.53
C ALA A 205 -12.59 -7.20 0.77
N VAL A 206 -12.78 -6.05 1.44
CA VAL A 206 -13.17 -4.79 0.80
C VAL A 206 -12.14 -4.34 -0.22
N CYS A 207 -10.85 -4.41 0.12
CA CYS A 207 -9.75 -4.05 -0.77
C CYS A 207 -9.64 -4.97 -1.99
N LEU A 208 -9.89 -6.26 -1.81
CA LEU A 208 -9.72 -7.29 -2.85
C LEU A 208 -10.94 -7.44 -3.76
N LEU A 209 -12.15 -7.19 -3.26
CA LEU A 209 -13.40 -7.48 -3.98
C LEU A 209 -14.19 -6.21 -4.29
N LEU A 210 -14.51 -5.42 -3.26
CA LEU A 210 -15.45 -4.30 -3.39
C LEU A 210 -14.85 -3.13 -4.18
N ILE A 211 -13.64 -2.70 -3.83
CA ILE A 211 -12.98 -1.57 -4.49
C ILE A 211 -12.71 -1.86 -5.98
N PRO A 212 -12.19 -3.05 -6.35
CA PRO A 212 -12.06 -3.43 -7.76
C PRO A 212 -13.40 -3.43 -8.51
N PHE A 213 -14.44 -4.01 -7.91
CA PHE A 213 -15.78 -4.03 -8.50
C PHE A 213 -16.34 -2.62 -8.74
N LEU A 214 -16.21 -1.72 -7.76
CA LEU A 214 -16.63 -0.33 -7.89
C LEU A 214 -15.87 0.41 -8.98
N SER A 215 -14.54 0.22 -9.05
CA SER A 215 -13.69 0.80 -10.09
C SER A 215 -14.12 0.37 -11.49
N VAL A 216 -14.34 -0.93 -11.71
CA VAL A 216 -14.78 -1.44 -13.02
C VAL A 216 -16.18 -0.95 -13.38
N LYS A 217 -17.13 -1.00 -12.44
CA LYS A 217 -18.54 -0.64 -12.71
C LYS A 217 -18.73 0.86 -12.98
N LEU A 218 -17.96 1.72 -12.31
CA LEU A 218 -18.10 3.18 -12.45
C LEU A 218 -17.28 3.74 -13.63
N ASN A 219 -16.21 3.02 -14.02
CA ASN A 219 -15.35 3.40 -15.15
C ASN A 219 -15.66 2.67 -16.46
N GLY A 220 -16.49 1.63 -16.48
CA GLY A 220 -17.18 1.17 -17.70
C GLY A 220 -18.08 2.27 -18.25
#